data_AF-A0A0L0VUY2-F1
#
_entry.id   AF-A0A0L0VUY2-F1
#
_cell.length_a   1.000
_cell.length_b   1.000
_cell.length_c   1.000
_cell.angle_alpha   90.00
_cell.angle_beta   90.00
_cell.angle_gamma   90.00
#
_symmetry.space_group_name_H-M   'P 1'
#
loop_
_entity.id
_entity.type
_entity.pdbx_description
1 polymer ?
#
loop_
_entity_poly.entity_id
_entity_poly.type
_entity_poly.pdbx_seq_one_letter_code
_entity_poly.pdbx_strand_id
1 'polypeptide(L)'
;MGRPRRLPQSPRVYPEYAQNTTGSLDRLNDSREDDQDGDDEDEDSSSMLSTFPPHNNNLSPLLGSSSTSFFNRRPDPSNSYRTIRGRSRAFKFSCRWLRMPALILLCLGTIVSFVFVPWHQSRSGLDLNQLRDLENHLDGFAVHNISAPDGSIYGSFIGLGASVQSLFVKDRHGSFRDIVLGYDNTSEYLHHPVNPRFGSVVGRYANRIKNSSFAIPGHPDQIFRLTPNEHQGLNTLHGGDPGWDRRPFKVEAKNLSYISFSLVDRDGEQGFPSEVVSKIEYELLSGGKWKTRMTAQANGPTPIMLSSHVYWNLDAYASDESASKHFLQLNAPQYIPTDPILIPTGTLESVKGTPLDFIEPAEIGSRLNQTVGLCGQDCTGYLGQCFGL
;
A
#
# COMPACT_ATOMS: atom_id res chain seq x y z
N MET A 1 14.11 -1.35 10.53
CA MET A 1 13.72 -0.03 11.09
C MET A 1 12.64 -0.29 12.13
N GLY A 2 12.90 0.00 13.41
CA GLY A 2 11.89 -0.17 14.46
C GLY A 2 11.11 1.13 14.67
N ARG A 3 9.78 1.04 14.77
CA ARG A 3 8.95 2.14 15.31
C ARG A 3 9.27 2.32 16.80
N PRO A 4 9.30 3.55 17.36
CA PRO A 4 9.22 3.74 18.80
C PRO A 4 7.92 3.12 19.33
N ARG A 5 8.00 2.37 20.43
CA ARG A 5 6.85 1.77 21.11
C ARG A 5 5.81 2.85 21.42
N ARG A 6 4.57 2.68 20.94
CA ARG A 6 3.44 3.49 21.39
C ARG A 6 3.19 3.20 22.87
N LEU A 7 3.17 4.25 23.70
CA LEU A 7 2.48 4.16 24.99
C LEU A 7 0.99 3.92 24.69
N PRO A 8 0.31 3.00 25.38
CA PRO A 8 -1.11 2.79 25.19
C PRO A 8 -1.83 4.12 25.47
N GLN A 9 -2.39 4.73 24.42
CA GLN A 9 -3.35 5.80 24.62
C GLN A 9 -4.56 5.18 25.34
N SER A 10 -5.04 5.88 26.36
CA SER A 10 -6.25 5.51 27.10
C SER A 10 -7.36 5.12 26.12
N PRO A 11 -8.10 4.03 26.36
CA PRO A 11 -9.21 3.66 25.49
C PRO A 11 -10.16 4.86 25.39
N ARG A 12 -10.31 5.42 24.18
CA ARG A 12 -11.43 6.32 23.92
C ARG A 12 -12.68 5.48 24.05
N VAL A 13 -13.52 5.82 25.01
CA VAL A 13 -14.87 5.28 25.16
C VAL A 13 -15.62 5.66 23.89
N TYR A 14 -15.90 4.66 23.04
CA TYR A 14 -16.90 4.79 22.00
C TYR A 14 -18.27 4.58 22.67
N PRO A 15 -19.28 5.41 22.37
CA PRO A 15 -20.59 5.28 23.00
C PRO A 15 -21.22 3.92 22.66
N GLU A 16 -21.64 3.20 23.69
CA GLU A 16 -22.55 2.05 23.56
C GLU A 16 -23.83 2.53 22.88
N TYR A 17 -24.11 2.01 21.69
CA TYR A 17 -25.43 2.18 21.09
C TYR A 17 -26.36 1.09 21.64
N ALA A 18 -27.23 1.54 22.55
CA ALA A 18 -28.31 0.75 23.11
C ALA A 18 -29.23 0.24 21.99
N GLN A 19 -29.45 -1.08 21.98
CA GLN A 19 -30.61 -1.68 21.35
C GLN A 19 -31.86 -1.17 22.09
N ASN A 20 -32.80 -0.57 21.37
CA ASN A 20 -34.20 -0.59 21.77
C ASN A 20 -35.12 -0.60 20.55
N THR A 21 -36.02 -1.57 20.59
CA THR A 21 -37.04 -1.96 19.63
C THR A 21 -38.30 -1.08 19.69
N THR A 22 -39.14 -1.23 18.65
CA THR A 22 -40.62 -1.07 18.56
C THR A 22 -41.19 0.19 17.88
N GLY A 23 -42.18 -0.06 17.00
CA GLY A 23 -43.01 0.94 16.29
C GLY A 23 -43.35 0.50 14.86
N SER A 24 -44.06 -0.61 14.67
CA SER A 24 -45.50 -0.69 14.31
C SER A 24 -45.80 -0.40 12.83
N LEU A 25 -46.19 -1.48 12.15
CA LEU A 25 -46.90 -1.53 10.86
C LEU A 25 -48.35 -1.06 11.01
N ASP A 26 -48.87 -0.36 10.00
CA ASP A 26 -50.26 -0.36 9.51
C ASP A 26 -50.26 0.35 8.14
N ARG A 27 -50.40 -0.34 6.99
CA ARG A 27 -51.62 -0.74 6.25
C ARG A 27 -52.59 0.38 5.86
N LEU A 28 -52.82 0.54 4.54
CA LEU A 28 -54.10 0.32 3.83
C LEU A 28 -53.97 0.76 2.34
N ASN A 29 -54.10 -0.18 1.39
CA ASN A 29 -55.18 -0.37 0.38
C ASN A 29 -55.31 0.79 -0.63
N ASP A 30 -55.53 0.63 -1.95
CA ASP A 30 -56.29 -0.33 -2.77
C ASP A 30 -55.90 0.02 -4.25
N SER A 31 -55.82 -0.83 -5.27
CA SER A 31 -56.98 -1.42 -5.96
C SER A 31 -56.58 -2.14 -7.28
N ARG A 32 -57.29 -3.26 -7.54
CA ARG A 32 -57.73 -3.92 -8.80
C ARG A 32 -56.69 -4.48 -9.79
N GLU A 33 -56.61 -5.80 -9.98
CA GLU A 33 -57.48 -6.74 -10.75
C GLU A 33 -57.38 -6.57 -12.27
N ASP A 34 -56.80 -7.58 -12.96
CA ASP A 34 -57.47 -8.36 -14.03
C ASP A 34 -56.58 -9.53 -14.52
N ASP A 35 -57.11 -10.74 -14.30
CA ASP A 35 -57.25 -11.92 -15.19
C ASP A 35 -56.10 -12.63 -15.95
N GLN A 36 -56.03 -13.93 -15.61
CA GLN A 36 -56.10 -15.14 -16.46
C GLN A 36 -54.83 -15.84 -17.00
N ASP A 37 -54.67 -17.06 -16.43
CA ASP A 37 -54.50 -18.39 -17.05
C ASP A 37 -53.27 -18.73 -17.92
N GLY A 38 -52.65 -19.86 -17.56
CA GLY A 38 -51.71 -20.60 -18.41
C GLY A 38 -50.86 -21.58 -17.62
N ASP A 39 -51.37 -22.82 -17.48
CA ASP A 39 -50.68 -24.01 -16.98
C ASP A 39 -49.36 -24.29 -17.73
N ASP A 40 -48.36 -24.82 -17.02
CA ASP A 40 -47.63 -26.04 -17.42
C ASP A 40 -46.68 -26.47 -16.29
N GLU A 41 -46.94 -27.69 -15.80
CA GLU A 41 -46.08 -28.48 -14.93
C GLU A 41 -44.90 -29.04 -15.73
N ASP A 42 -43.71 -29.10 -15.11
CA ASP A 42 -42.81 -30.26 -15.22
C ASP A 42 -41.73 -30.19 -14.12
N GLU A 43 -41.77 -31.21 -13.26
CA GLU A 43 -40.70 -31.69 -12.37
C GLU A 43 -39.47 -32.11 -13.23
N ASP A 44 -38.22 -32.28 -12.79
CA ASP A 44 -37.71 -32.83 -11.54
C ASP A 44 -36.15 -32.74 -11.55
N SER A 45 -35.55 -32.98 -10.38
CA SER A 45 -34.14 -33.35 -10.10
C SER A 45 -33.06 -32.23 -10.19
N SER A 46 -32.14 -32.05 -9.23
CA SER A 46 -31.64 -32.94 -8.17
C SER A 46 -30.97 -32.13 -7.05
N SER A 47 -31.12 -32.65 -5.84
CA SER A 47 -30.60 -32.19 -4.57
C SER A 47 -29.25 -32.85 -4.24
N MET A 48 -28.37 -32.15 -3.53
CA MET A 48 -27.37 -32.77 -2.65
C MET A 48 -27.32 -32.03 -1.32
N LEU A 49 -28.10 -32.54 -0.36
CA LEU A 49 -27.85 -32.42 1.06
C LEU A 49 -26.79 -33.46 1.45
N SER A 50 -25.75 -33.08 2.19
CA SER A 50 -25.02 -34.02 3.04
C SER A 50 -25.19 -33.60 4.49
N THR A 51 -25.97 -34.38 5.22
CA THR A 51 -26.19 -34.34 6.66
C THR A 51 -25.04 -35.02 7.42
N PHE A 52 -24.70 -34.42 8.57
CA PHE A 52 -23.88 -35.00 9.64
C PHE A 52 -24.50 -36.27 10.24
N PRO A 53 -23.70 -37.05 11.00
CA PRO A 53 -24.17 -37.54 12.30
C PRO A 53 -23.21 -37.20 13.46
N PRO A 54 -23.73 -36.82 14.65
CA PRO A 54 -22.97 -36.69 15.89
C PRO A 54 -23.20 -37.84 16.88
N HIS A 55 -22.29 -37.92 17.86
CA HIS A 55 -22.43 -38.39 19.26
C HIS A 55 -21.40 -39.44 19.69
N ASN A 56 -20.58 -39.08 20.70
CA ASN A 56 -20.74 -39.71 22.00
C ASN A 56 -20.19 -38.84 23.14
N ASN A 57 -21.05 -38.57 24.12
CA ASN A 57 -20.72 -37.98 25.42
C ASN A 57 -20.34 -39.11 26.39
N ASN A 58 -19.36 -38.87 27.26
CA ASN A 58 -19.35 -39.49 28.59
C ASN A 58 -18.86 -38.46 29.63
N LEU A 59 -19.62 -38.38 30.71
CA LEU A 59 -19.53 -37.44 31.84
C LEU A 59 -18.57 -37.95 32.93
N SER A 60 -17.62 -37.09 33.34
CA SER A 60 -17.27 -36.63 34.72
C SER A 60 -16.98 -37.66 35.86
N PRO A 61 -16.60 -37.28 37.11
CA PRO A 61 -16.30 -35.95 37.68
C PRO A 61 -15.09 -35.89 38.69
N LEU A 62 -14.87 -34.68 39.26
CA LEU A 62 -14.45 -34.34 40.63
C LEU A 62 -13.01 -33.86 40.99
N LEU A 63 -13.03 -32.62 41.54
CA LEU A 63 -12.37 -32.10 42.75
C LEU A 63 -10.90 -31.62 42.71
N GLY A 64 -10.68 -30.42 43.26
CA GLY A 64 -9.39 -30.03 43.83
C GLY A 64 -9.04 -28.55 43.82
N SER A 65 -9.73 -27.75 44.64
CA SER A 65 -9.34 -26.38 45.02
C SER A 65 -7.96 -26.31 45.70
N SER A 66 -7.19 -25.24 45.48
CA SER A 66 -6.62 -24.45 46.59
C SER A 66 -6.02 -23.13 46.12
N SER A 67 -6.29 -22.13 46.95
CA SER A 67 -5.96 -20.71 46.96
C SER A 67 -4.58 -20.40 47.56
N THR A 68 -3.96 -19.28 47.16
CA THR A 68 -3.26 -18.22 47.97
C THR A 68 -2.49 -17.33 46.98
N SER A 69 -2.83 -16.07 46.68
CA SER A 69 -2.85 -14.79 47.44
C SER A 69 -1.47 -14.17 47.76
N PHE A 70 -1.39 -12.85 47.53
CA PHE A 70 -0.34 -11.85 47.87
C PHE A 70 0.90 -11.80 46.93
N PHE A 71 1.34 -10.67 46.34
CA PHE A 71 1.38 -9.29 46.82
C PHE A 71 1.07 -8.22 45.75
N ASN A 72 0.31 -7.20 46.18
CA ASN A 72 0.22 -5.86 45.59
C ASN A 72 1.52 -5.08 45.84
N ARG A 73 2.09 -4.42 44.81
CA ARG A 73 2.88 -3.17 44.92
C ARG A 73 2.99 -2.49 43.53
N ARG A 74 2.40 -1.29 43.42
CA ARG A 74 2.85 -0.22 42.49
C ARG A 74 3.55 0.87 43.33
N PRO A 75 4.12 1.94 42.73
CA PRO A 75 5.47 2.00 42.18
C PRO A 75 6.32 3.09 42.88
N ASP A 76 7.64 3.08 42.72
CA ASP A 76 8.50 4.21 43.11
C ASP A 76 9.36 4.65 41.91
N PRO A 77 9.36 5.95 41.52
CA PRO A 77 10.05 6.43 40.34
C PRO A 77 11.41 7.00 40.71
N SER A 78 12.49 6.28 40.40
CA SER A 78 13.82 6.91 40.30
C SER A 78 14.75 6.06 39.46
N ASN A 79 14.95 6.46 38.21
CA ASN A 79 16.28 6.34 37.62
C ASN A 79 16.47 7.39 36.53
N SER A 80 17.25 8.40 36.91
CA SER A 80 17.80 9.45 36.08
C SER A 80 18.73 8.86 35.02
N TYR A 81 18.38 8.96 33.74
CA TYR A 81 19.32 8.72 32.66
C TYR A 81 20.22 9.94 32.48
N ARG A 82 21.52 9.72 32.76
CA ARG A 82 22.65 10.56 32.41
C ARG A 82 22.58 10.95 30.93
N THR A 83 22.53 12.24 30.66
CA THR A 83 22.71 12.82 29.33
C THR A 83 24.20 12.80 28.96
N ILE A 84 24.58 12.04 27.93
CA ILE A 84 25.87 12.18 27.26
C ILE A 84 25.71 13.26 26.19
N ARG A 85 26.21 14.47 26.49
CA ARG A 85 26.33 15.57 25.52
C ARG A 85 27.46 15.25 24.53
N GLY A 86 27.11 14.87 23.31
CA GLY A 86 28.03 14.84 22.17
C GLY A 86 28.35 16.26 21.68
N ARG A 87 29.62 16.66 21.81
CA ARG A 87 30.20 17.88 21.22
C ARG A 87 30.24 17.74 19.69
N SER A 88 29.49 18.55 18.96
CA SER A 88 29.72 18.77 17.53
C SER A 88 30.75 19.89 17.33
N ARG A 89 31.91 19.54 16.76
CA ARG A 89 32.91 20.51 16.27
C ARG A 89 32.50 20.93 14.85
N ALA A 90 32.13 22.20 14.69
CA ALA A 90 31.95 22.82 13.39
C ALA A 90 33.31 23.10 12.73
N PHE A 91 33.56 22.51 11.57
CA PHE A 91 34.66 22.91 10.69
C PHE A 91 34.22 24.15 9.89
N LYS A 92 34.86 25.30 10.16
CA LYS A 92 34.73 26.51 9.34
C LYS A 92 35.79 26.46 8.23
N PHE A 93 35.36 26.42 6.98
CA PHE A 93 36.20 26.78 5.85
C PHE A 93 36.26 28.30 5.73
N SER A 94 37.47 28.86 5.88
CA SER A 94 37.79 30.26 5.60
C SER A 94 38.28 30.34 4.15
N CYS A 95 37.54 31.04 3.29
CA CYS A 95 38.00 31.38 1.95
C CYS A 95 38.52 32.83 1.96
N ARG A 96 39.82 32.98 1.68
CA ARG A 96 40.55 34.23 1.78
C ARG A 96 40.62 34.85 0.37
N TRP A 97 40.10 36.06 0.25
CA TRP A 97 40.08 36.87 -0.97
C TRP A 97 41.51 37.24 -1.40
N LEU A 98 41.87 36.94 -2.65
CA LEU A 98 42.96 37.59 -3.35
C LEU A 98 42.39 38.53 -4.41
N ARG A 99 42.82 39.80 -4.33
CA ARG A 99 42.62 40.85 -5.34
C ARG A 99 43.57 40.64 -6.52
N MET A 100 43.14 40.99 -7.73
CA MET A 100 43.92 41.65 -8.80
C MET A 100 42.96 41.99 -9.98
N PRO A 101 43.30 42.92 -10.90
CA PRO A 101 42.43 44.02 -11.31
C PRO A 101 41.89 43.96 -12.75
N ALA A 102 40.92 44.83 -13.02
CA ALA A 102 40.33 45.09 -14.32
C ALA A 102 41.33 45.73 -15.31
N LEU A 103 41.40 45.23 -16.54
CA LEU A 103 41.46 46.04 -17.78
C LEU A 103 41.49 45.12 -19.04
N ILE A 104 40.94 45.64 -20.13
CA ILE A 104 40.99 45.17 -21.53
C ILE A 104 39.90 44.18 -21.95
N LEU A 105 38.83 44.71 -22.57
CA LEU A 105 38.42 44.32 -23.93
C LEU A 105 37.31 45.26 -24.45
N LEU A 106 37.77 46.30 -25.14
CA LEU A 106 37.01 47.04 -26.15
C LEU A 106 37.13 46.27 -27.47
N CYS A 107 36.04 45.73 -27.98
CA CYS A 107 35.84 45.57 -29.42
C CYS A 107 34.37 45.84 -29.74
N LEU A 108 34.20 46.85 -30.57
CA LEU A 108 32.95 47.44 -31.03
C LEU A 108 32.20 46.51 -31.99
N GLY A 109 30.88 46.43 -31.78
CA GLY A 109 29.87 46.78 -32.78
C GLY A 109 29.68 45.89 -34.02
N THR A 110 28.51 45.25 -34.09
CA THR A 110 27.62 45.36 -35.26
C THR A 110 26.15 45.10 -34.86
N ILE A 111 25.34 46.10 -35.18
CA ILE A 111 23.87 46.27 -35.22
C ILE A 111 23.10 45.03 -35.74
N VAL A 112 21.95 44.68 -35.12
CA VAL A 112 20.63 44.49 -35.79
C VAL A 112 19.46 44.65 -34.79
N SER A 113 18.69 45.71 -35.01
CA SER A 113 17.23 45.95 -34.88
C SER A 113 16.29 45.09 -34.01
N PHE A 114 15.52 45.82 -33.17
CA PHE A 114 14.08 45.72 -32.84
C PHE A 114 13.44 44.34 -32.60
N VAL A 115 12.99 44.10 -31.35
CA VAL A 115 11.56 43.96 -30.98
C VAL A 115 11.40 44.39 -29.51
N PHE A 116 10.56 45.40 -29.26
CA PHE A 116 9.99 45.66 -27.94
C PHE A 116 9.03 44.52 -27.61
N VAL A 117 9.38 43.64 -26.67
CA VAL A 117 8.41 42.78 -26.01
C VAL A 117 8.07 43.43 -24.67
N PRO A 118 6.80 43.80 -24.42
CA PRO A 118 6.41 44.40 -23.15
C PRO A 118 6.70 43.44 -22.01
N TRP A 119 7.31 44.00 -20.98
CA TRP A 119 7.40 43.44 -19.64
C TRP A 119 5.99 43.13 -19.14
N HIS A 120 5.53 41.89 -19.30
CA HIS A 120 4.27 41.44 -18.70
C HIS A 120 4.52 41.18 -17.21
N GLN A 121 4.27 42.22 -16.41
CA GLN A 121 4.17 42.13 -14.97
C GLN A 121 2.92 41.30 -14.66
N SER A 122 3.06 39.97 -14.53
CA SER A 122 1.99 39.12 -14.03
C SER A 122 1.80 39.40 -12.55
N ARG A 123 0.80 40.23 -12.24
CA ARG A 123 0.21 40.32 -10.90
C ARG A 123 -0.46 38.97 -10.61
N SER A 124 -0.05 38.38 -9.50
CA SER A 124 -0.64 37.26 -8.78
C SER A 124 -2.16 37.12 -8.95
N GLY A 125 -2.58 36.29 -9.88
CA GLY A 125 -3.81 35.52 -9.79
C GLY A 125 -3.40 34.07 -9.56
N LEU A 126 -3.91 33.45 -8.50
CA LEU A 126 -3.70 32.03 -8.26
C LEU A 126 -4.19 31.23 -9.48
N ASP A 127 -3.29 30.50 -10.12
CA ASP A 127 -3.61 29.61 -11.24
C ASP A 127 -4.58 28.52 -10.73
N LEU A 128 -5.67 28.30 -11.46
CA LEU A 128 -6.65 27.26 -11.14
C LEU A 128 -6.02 25.86 -11.11
N ASN A 129 -4.92 25.63 -11.85
CA ASN A 129 -4.16 24.39 -11.75
C ASN A 129 -3.38 24.28 -10.44
N GLN A 130 -2.77 25.39 -9.96
CA GLN A 130 -2.11 25.40 -8.66
C GLN A 130 -3.11 25.27 -7.50
N LEU A 131 -4.32 25.85 -7.64
CA LEU A 131 -5.40 25.67 -6.66
C LEU A 131 -5.92 24.23 -6.63
N ARG A 132 -6.09 23.59 -7.80
CA ARG A 132 -6.43 22.16 -7.89
C ARG A 132 -5.32 21.27 -7.33
N ASP A 133 -4.06 21.62 -7.56
CA ASP A 133 -2.92 20.89 -7.00
C ASP A 133 -2.82 21.06 -5.48
N LEU A 134 -3.18 22.24 -4.94
CA LEU A 134 -3.29 22.51 -3.49
C LEU A 134 -4.45 21.75 -2.84
N GLU A 135 -5.61 21.66 -3.49
CA GLU A 135 -6.79 20.94 -3.01
C GLU A 135 -6.57 19.42 -3.06
N ASN A 136 -5.99 18.90 -4.15
CA ASN A 136 -5.51 17.53 -4.25
C ASN A 136 -4.37 17.22 -3.25
N HIS A 137 -3.55 18.21 -2.90
CA HIS A 137 -2.50 18.07 -1.88
C HIS A 137 -3.10 17.82 -0.50
N LEU A 138 -4.19 18.53 -0.14
CA LEU A 138 -4.82 18.36 1.17
C LEU A 138 -5.55 17.02 1.30
N ASP A 139 -6.25 16.59 0.24
CA ASP A 139 -6.93 15.29 0.23
C ASP A 139 -5.96 14.11 0.17
N GLY A 140 -4.81 14.25 -0.52
CA GLY A 140 -3.79 13.20 -0.60
C GLY A 140 -3.24 12.77 0.77
N PHE A 141 -3.14 13.70 1.72
CA PHE A 141 -2.63 13.43 3.06
C PHE A 141 -3.70 13.21 4.11
N ALA A 142 -4.98 13.37 3.75
CA ALA A 142 -6.10 13.14 4.65
C ALA A 142 -6.19 11.66 5.04
N VAL A 143 -6.38 11.42 6.33
CA VAL A 143 -6.53 10.06 6.87
C VAL A 143 -8.02 9.69 6.90
N HIS A 144 -8.35 8.61 6.19
CA HIS A 144 -9.70 8.06 6.13
C HIS A 144 -9.77 6.74 6.89
N ASN A 145 -10.43 6.77 8.05
CA ASN A 145 -10.70 5.57 8.82
C ASN A 145 -11.99 4.88 8.35
N ILE A 146 -11.95 3.55 8.26
CA ILE A 146 -13.10 2.66 8.05
C ILE A 146 -12.97 1.44 8.97
N SER A 147 -14.08 0.75 9.24
CA SER A 147 -14.18 -0.42 10.11
C SER A 147 -15.20 -1.41 9.58
N ALA A 148 -14.95 -2.71 9.76
CA ALA A 148 -15.95 -3.74 9.46
C ALA A 148 -17.21 -3.56 10.33
N PRO A 149 -18.40 -3.98 9.86
CA PRO A 149 -19.66 -3.82 10.61
C PRO A 149 -19.66 -4.47 12.00
N ASP A 150 -18.93 -5.57 12.19
CA ASP A 150 -18.78 -6.28 13.46
C ASP A 150 -17.61 -5.80 14.32
N GLY A 151 -16.88 -4.77 13.86
CA GLY A 151 -15.68 -4.25 14.50
C GLY A 151 -14.52 -5.24 14.56
N SER A 152 -14.50 -6.31 13.75
CA SER A 152 -13.43 -7.32 13.75
C SER A 152 -12.10 -6.82 13.16
N ILE A 153 -12.16 -5.82 12.28
CA ILE A 153 -11.02 -5.17 11.62
C ILE A 153 -11.34 -3.69 11.41
N TYR A 154 -10.34 -2.83 11.57
CA TYR A 154 -10.43 -1.42 11.21
C TYR A 154 -9.08 -0.95 10.64
N GLY A 155 -9.10 0.10 9.84
CA GLY A 155 -7.90 0.59 9.18
C GLY A 155 -7.99 2.06 8.80
N SER A 156 -6.83 2.60 8.46
CA SER A 156 -6.65 3.97 8.01
C SER A 156 -6.07 3.97 6.60
N PHE A 157 -6.64 4.79 5.72
CA PHE A 157 -6.28 4.90 4.31
C PHE A 157 -6.01 6.37 3.96
N ILE A 158 -5.14 6.63 3.00
CA ILE A 158 -4.81 8.01 2.55
C ILE A 158 -4.90 8.12 1.03
N GLY A 159 -5.20 9.31 0.52
CA GLY A 159 -5.33 9.55 -0.91
C GLY A 159 -4.02 9.41 -1.69
N LEU A 160 -2.87 9.74 -1.08
CA LEU A 160 -1.56 9.59 -1.71
C LEU A 160 -1.27 8.11 -1.98
N GLY A 161 -1.13 7.76 -3.26
CA GLY A 161 -0.96 6.38 -3.72
C GLY A 161 -2.12 5.45 -3.39
N ALA A 162 -3.29 5.99 -3.03
CA ALA A 162 -4.41 5.25 -2.44
C ALA A 162 -3.91 4.30 -1.33
N SER A 163 -3.04 4.79 -0.44
CA SER A 163 -2.25 3.94 0.44
C SER A 163 -3.03 3.45 1.66
N VAL A 164 -2.72 2.22 2.09
CA VAL A 164 -3.11 1.72 3.41
C VAL A 164 -2.08 2.18 4.44
N GLN A 165 -2.50 3.00 5.39
CA GLN A 165 -1.64 3.55 6.41
C GLN A 165 -1.50 2.62 7.63
N SER A 166 -2.60 2.01 8.04
CA SER A 166 -2.65 1.05 9.15
C SER A 166 -3.80 0.08 8.98
N LEU A 167 -3.65 -1.12 9.56
CA LEU A 167 -4.67 -2.16 9.52
C LEU A 167 -4.63 -2.95 10.81
N PHE A 168 -5.69 -2.84 11.61
CA PHE A 168 -5.79 -3.41 12.93
C PHE A 168 -6.66 -4.65 12.95
N VAL A 169 -6.10 -5.76 13.41
CA VAL A 169 -6.80 -7.03 13.66
C VAL A 169 -6.53 -7.52 15.08
N LYS A 170 -7.38 -8.42 15.59
CA LYS A 170 -7.21 -9.01 16.93
C LYS A 170 -6.16 -10.12 16.89
N ASP A 171 -5.24 -10.10 17.86
CA ASP A 171 -4.35 -11.22 18.14
C ASP A 171 -5.07 -12.36 18.89
N ARG A 172 -4.34 -13.45 19.19
CA ARG A 172 -4.87 -14.60 19.95
C ARG A 172 -5.37 -14.27 21.35
N HIS A 173 -5.01 -13.11 21.90
CA HIS A 173 -5.45 -12.61 23.21
C HIS A 173 -6.60 -11.60 23.07
N GLY A 174 -7.15 -11.42 21.87
CA GLY A 174 -8.24 -10.49 21.58
C GLY A 174 -7.81 -9.03 21.48
N SER A 175 -6.50 -8.74 21.54
CA SER A 175 -5.98 -7.37 21.49
C SER A 175 -5.72 -6.92 20.06
N PHE A 176 -6.11 -5.68 19.73
CA PHE A 176 -5.82 -5.13 18.40
C PHE A 176 -4.33 -4.84 18.18
N ARG A 177 -3.87 -5.13 16.96
CA ARG A 177 -2.49 -4.98 16.49
C ARG A 177 -2.47 -4.42 15.08
N ASP A 178 -1.62 -3.42 14.84
CA ASP A 178 -1.36 -2.85 13.51
C ASP A 178 -0.40 -3.77 12.77
N ILE A 179 -0.91 -4.53 11.80
CA ILE A 179 -0.14 -5.60 11.14
C ILE A 179 0.53 -5.15 9.84
N VAL A 180 0.45 -3.87 9.49
CA VAL A 180 1.06 -3.30 8.28
C VAL A 180 2.08 -2.21 8.63
N LEU A 181 3.07 -2.03 7.76
CA LEU A 181 4.04 -0.94 7.88
C LEU A 181 3.53 0.31 7.18
N GLY A 182 3.80 1.46 7.79
CA GLY A 182 3.47 2.78 7.26
C GLY A 182 4.00 3.89 8.18
N TYR A 183 3.75 5.15 7.81
CA TYR A 183 4.13 6.31 8.62
C TYR A 183 2.95 6.84 9.45
N ASP A 184 3.25 7.28 10.67
CA ASP A 184 2.28 7.98 11.51
C ASP A 184 1.99 9.39 10.95
N ASN A 185 3.02 10.07 10.46
CA ASN A 185 2.90 11.34 9.76
C ASN A 185 2.70 11.08 8.25
N THR A 186 1.56 11.49 7.71
CA THR A 186 1.21 11.23 6.30
C THR A 186 2.13 11.95 5.33
N SER A 187 2.75 13.08 5.71
CA SER A 187 3.72 13.79 4.85
C SER A 187 4.96 12.96 4.52
N GLU A 188 5.30 11.98 5.38
CA GLU A 188 6.45 11.08 5.17
C GLU A 188 6.24 10.14 3.99
N TYR A 189 5.00 9.89 3.56
CA TYR A 189 4.74 9.12 2.34
C TYR A 189 5.27 9.83 1.08
N LEU A 190 5.39 11.17 1.09
CA LEU A 190 5.99 11.92 -0.01
C LEU A 190 7.45 12.26 0.24
N HIS A 191 7.80 12.63 1.47
CA HIS A 191 9.09 13.26 1.77
C HIS A 191 10.12 12.35 2.41
N HIS A 192 9.73 11.19 2.95
CA HIS A 192 10.70 10.33 3.63
C HIS A 192 11.73 9.83 2.61
N PRO A 193 13.04 10.05 2.84
CA PRO A 193 14.09 9.73 1.88
C PRO A 193 14.17 8.23 1.57
N VAL A 194 13.65 7.40 2.47
CA VAL A 194 13.55 5.95 2.31
C VAL A 194 12.09 5.55 2.39
N ASN A 195 11.25 5.98 1.45
CA ASN A 195 9.91 5.42 1.28
C ASN A 195 9.90 4.32 0.20
N PRO A 196 9.85 3.03 0.58
CA PRO A 196 9.80 1.90 -0.35
C PRO A 196 8.39 1.59 -0.85
N ARG A 197 7.50 2.60 -0.95
CA ARG A 197 6.07 2.49 -1.30
C ARG A 197 5.21 1.81 -0.22
N PHE A 198 5.38 2.16 1.06
CA PHE A 198 4.60 1.50 2.12
C PHE A 198 3.08 1.60 1.86
N GLY A 199 2.42 0.46 1.67
CA GLY A 199 0.96 0.37 1.61
C GLY A 199 0.30 0.97 0.36
N SER A 200 1.09 1.57 -0.55
CA SER A 200 0.60 2.25 -1.74
C SER A 200 0.21 1.27 -2.85
N VAL A 201 -0.67 1.71 -3.75
CA VAL A 201 -0.87 1.05 -5.04
C VAL A 201 0.23 1.47 -6.00
N VAL A 202 0.95 0.50 -6.56
CA VAL A 202 1.94 0.74 -7.61
C VAL A 202 1.31 0.60 -8.98
N GLY A 203 1.63 1.54 -9.87
CA GLY A 203 1.09 1.63 -11.22
C GLY A 203 1.75 2.76 -12.02
N ARG A 204 1.52 2.89 -13.33
CA ARG A 204 0.63 2.07 -14.17
C ARG A 204 1.11 0.62 -14.39
N TYR A 205 2.40 0.39 -14.19
CA TYR A 205 3.03 -0.93 -14.30
C TYR A 205 3.87 -1.25 -13.06
N ALA A 206 3.46 -2.28 -12.31
CA ALA A 206 4.17 -2.78 -11.15
C ALA A 206 5.44 -3.54 -11.57
N ASN A 207 6.46 -3.52 -10.71
CA ASN A 207 7.78 -4.11 -10.98
C ASN A 207 8.50 -3.42 -12.15
N ARG A 208 9.42 -4.11 -12.83
CA ARG A 208 10.39 -3.51 -13.73
C ARG A 208 10.02 -3.66 -15.20
N ILE A 209 10.28 -2.60 -15.96
CA ILE A 209 10.34 -2.62 -17.43
C ILE A 209 11.81 -2.45 -17.83
N LYS A 210 12.35 -3.49 -18.47
CA LYS A 210 13.74 -3.55 -18.95
C LYS A 210 14.01 -2.41 -19.93
N ASN A 211 15.18 -1.78 -19.83
CA ASN A 211 15.62 -0.70 -20.71
C ASN A 211 14.68 0.51 -20.73
N SER A 212 13.81 0.66 -19.73
CA SER A 212 12.81 1.73 -19.64
C SER A 212 12.05 1.95 -20.95
N SER A 213 11.73 0.88 -21.66
CA SER A 213 11.06 0.97 -22.96
C SER A 213 10.31 -0.29 -23.31
N PHE A 214 9.31 -0.15 -24.16
CA PHE A 214 8.54 -1.26 -24.69
C PHE A 214 7.94 -0.90 -26.05
N ALA A 215 7.51 -1.93 -26.77
CA ALA A 215 6.67 -1.80 -27.96
C ALA A 215 5.28 -2.36 -27.66
N ILE A 216 4.25 -1.82 -28.31
CA ILE A 216 2.90 -2.38 -28.22
C ILE A 216 2.83 -3.59 -29.17
N PRO A 217 2.26 -4.73 -28.75
CA PRO A 217 2.07 -5.87 -29.65
C PRO A 217 1.37 -5.45 -30.96
N GLY A 218 1.95 -5.81 -32.10
CA GLY A 218 1.47 -5.40 -33.43
C GLY A 218 2.09 -4.10 -33.97
N HIS A 219 2.83 -3.33 -33.15
CA HIS A 219 3.51 -2.10 -33.55
C HIS A 219 5.00 -2.12 -33.12
N PRO A 220 5.82 -3.08 -33.59
CA PRO A 220 7.20 -3.26 -33.14
C PRO A 220 8.12 -2.07 -33.44
N ASP A 221 7.82 -1.28 -34.47
CA ASP A 221 8.58 -0.11 -34.86
C ASP A 221 8.30 1.12 -33.98
N GLN A 222 7.24 1.07 -33.16
CA GLN A 222 6.88 2.13 -32.23
C GLN A 222 7.37 1.80 -30.82
N ILE A 223 8.54 2.34 -30.47
CA ILE A 223 9.13 2.20 -29.15
C ILE A 223 8.70 3.35 -28.24
N PHE A 224 8.00 3.03 -27.16
CA PHE A 224 7.70 3.96 -26.08
C PHE A 224 8.86 3.97 -25.08
N ARG A 225 9.33 5.16 -24.72
CA ARG A 225 10.37 5.36 -23.71
C ARG A 225 9.74 5.88 -22.43
N LEU A 226 10.03 5.19 -21.34
CA LEU A 226 9.52 5.47 -20.00
C LEU A 226 10.51 6.27 -19.17
N THR A 227 10.03 6.92 -18.12
CA THR A 227 10.90 7.56 -17.12
C THR A 227 11.71 6.49 -16.39
N PRO A 228 13.05 6.49 -16.52
CA PRO A 228 13.89 5.56 -15.79
C PRO A 228 14.08 6.02 -14.34
N ASN A 229 14.04 5.10 -13.37
CA ASN A 229 14.15 5.43 -11.94
C ASN A 229 14.89 4.39 -11.10
N GLU A 230 15.51 3.38 -11.73
CA GLU A 230 16.25 2.33 -11.02
C GLU A 230 17.53 1.93 -11.78
N HIS A 231 18.50 1.34 -11.07
CA HIS A 231 19.74 0.79 -11.62
C HIS A 231 20.47 1.77 -12.57
N GLN A 232 20.68 3.01 -12.13
CA GLN A 232 21.34 4.07 -12.92
C GLN A 232 20.64 4.36 -14.26
N GLY A 233 19.33 4.15 -14.28
CA GLY A 233 18.46 4.45 -15.40
C GLY A 233 18.33 3.33 -16.43
N LEU A 234 18.77 2.12 -16.09
CA LEU A 234 18.58 0.94 -16.93
C LEU A 234 17.13 0.47 -16.96
N ASN A 235 16.36 0.72 -15.90
CA ASN A 235 15.01 0.21 -15.75
C ASN A 235 14.02 1.26 -15.25
N THR A 236 12.76 1.08 -15.61
CA THR A 236 11.62 1.76 -14.99
C THR A 236 10.97 0.80 -14.01
N LEU A 237 10.95 1.18 -12.74
CA LEU A 237 10.36 0.44 -11.63
C LEU A 237 9.07 1.11 -11.18
N HIS A 238 8.01 0.33 -11.00
CA HIS A 238 6.73 0.75 -10.41
C HIS A 238 6.11 1.98 -11.08
N GLY A 239 6.21 2.05 -12.41
CA GLY A 239 5.58 3.11 -13.21
C GLY A 239 6.34 4.43 -13.29
N GLY A 240 7.56 4.53 -12.73
CA GLY A 240 8.42 5.69 -12.88
C GLY A 240 8.51 6.57 -11.63
N ASP A 241 8.83 7.84 -11.82
CA ASP A 241 9.00 8.80 -10.71
C ASP A 241 8.42 10.18 -11.09
N PRO A 242 7.24 10.57 -10.57
CA PRO A 242 6.39 9.78 -9.67
C PRO A 242 5.53 8.74 -10.42
N GLY A 243 5.60 7.48 -9.97
CA GLY A 243 4.58 6.46 -10.25
C GLY A 243 3.28 6.71 -9.46
N TRP A 244 2.28 5.84 -9.63
CA TRP A 244 0.98 6.00 -8.94
C TRP A 244 1.13 6.02 -7.41
N ASP A 245 2.12 5.31 -6.87
CA ASP A 245 2.43 5.24 -5.43
C ASP A 245 2.73 6.60 -4.78
N ARG A 246 3.12 7.60 -5.59
CA ARG A 246 3.48 8.95 -5.14
C ARG A 246 2.54 10.03 -5.67
N ARG A 247 1.41 9.65 -6.27
CA ARG A 247 0.44 10.59 -6.83
C ARG A 247 -0.81 10.69 -5.95
N PRO A 248 -1.42 11.88 -5.82
CA PRO A 248 -2.66 12.03 -5.08
C PRO A 248 -3.80 11.39 -5.87
N PHE A 249 -4.49 10.44 -5.26
CA PHE A 249 -5.77 9.95 -5.74
C PHE A 249 -6.89 10.77 -5.11
N LYS A 250 -7.95 11.00 -5.89
CA LYS A 250 -9.18 11.63 -5.41
C LYS A 250 -10.04 10.59 -4.70
N VAL A 251 -10.65 10.94 -3.57
CA VAL A 251 -11.68 10.10 -2.94
C VAL A 251 -12.98 10.19 -3.75
N GLU A 252 -13.48 9.04 -4.23
CA GLU A 252 -14.72 8.99 -5.00
C GLU A 252 -15.94 8.66 -4.14
N ALA A 253 -15.78 7.73 -3.19
CA ALA A 253 -16.84 7.34 -2.29
C ALA A 253 -16.27 6.79 -0.98
N LYS A 254 -16.99 7.01 0.12
CA LYS A 254 -16.65 6.50 1.44
C LYS A 254 -17.91 6.23 2.27
N ASN A 255 -17.94 5.13 3.00
CA ASN A 255 -18.88 4.88 4.09
C ASN A 255 -18.13 4.31 5.32
N LEU A 256 -18.84 3.68 6.27
CA LEU A 256 -18.24 3.14 7.49
C LEU A 256 -17.24 1.99 7.23
N SER A 257 -17.45 1.17 6.20
CA SER A 257 -16.68 -0.05 5.95
C SER A 257 -16.04 -0.10 4.56
N TYR A 258 -16.17 0.97 3.77
CA TYR A 258 -15.70 1.04 2.39
C TYR A 258 -15.13 2.42 2.05
N ILE A 259 -14.09 2.43 1.21
CA ILE A 259 -13.56 3.64 0.58
C ILE A 259 -13.10 3.33 -0.85
N SER A 260 -13.25 4.29 -1.75
CA SER A 260 -12.69 4.22 -3.09
C SER A 260 -11.98 5.50 -3.50
N PHE A 261 -10.95 5.30 -4.32
CA PHE A 261 -10.04 6.31 -4.82
C PHE A 261 -9.99 6.24 -6.35
N SER A 262 -9.78 7.38 -7.01
CA SER A 262 -9.53 7.44 -8.45
C SER A 262 -8.27 8.24 -8.78
N LEU A 263 -7.61 7.86 -9.86
CA LEU A 263 -6.53 8.63 -10.48
C LEU A 263 -6.71 8.59 -12.00
N VAL A 264 -6.70 9.77 -12.61
CA VAL A 264 -6.57 9.94 -14.06
C VAL A 264 -5.10 10.05 -14.40
N ASP A 265 -4.60 9.03 -15.10
CA ASP A 265 -3.24 8.95 -15.59
C ASP A 265 -3.24 9.28 -17.09
N ARG A 266 -2.85 10.51 -17.43
CA ARG A 266 -3.01 11.06 -18.79
C ARG A 266 -2.13 10.36 -19.81
N ASP A 267 -2.47 10.51 -21.09
CA ASP A 267 -1.61 10.09 -22.19
C ASP A 267 -0.23 10.76 -22.10
N GLY A 268 0.84 9.99 -22.27
CA GLY A 268 2.22 10.41 -22.19
C GLY A 268 2.80 10.49 -20.77
N GLU A 269 1.98 10.31 -19.71
CA GLU A 269 2.48 10.33 -18.33
C GLU A 269 3.52 9.24 -18.09
N GLN A 270 4.66 9.64 -17.55
CA GLN A 270 5.85 8.78 -17.37
C GLN A 270 6.30 8.05 -18.66
N GLY A 271 5.85 8.51 -19.83
CA GLY A 271 6.11 7.90 -21.14
C GLY A 271 5.12 6.82 -21.57
N PHE A 272 4.08 6.53 -20.78
CA PHE A 272 3.05 5.56 -21.14
C PHE A 272 2.02 6.18 -22.10
N PRO A 273 1.66 5.51 -23.21
CA PRO A 273 0.63 5.99 -24.11
C PRO A 273 -0.77 5.75 -23.54
N SER A 274 -1.75 6.46 -24.09
CA SER A 274 -3.17 6.41 -23.75
C SER A 274 -3.47 6.92 -22.34
N GLU A 275 -4.62 7.56 -22.18
CA GLU A 275 -5.12 7.92 -20.86
C GLU A 275 -5.70 6.68 -20.17
N VAL A 276 -5.45 6.56 -18.88
CA VAL A 276 -6.00 5.52 -18.01
C VAL A 276 -6.73 6.16 -16.83
N VAL A 277 -7.98 5.76 -16.64
CA VAL A 277 -8.74 6.06 -15.42
C VAL A 277 -8.68 4.84 -14.51
N SER A 278 -8.10 5.01 -13.32
CA SER A 278 -8.01 3.96 -12.31
C SER A 278 -9.03 4.14 -11.20
N LYS A 279 -9.48 3.03 -10.62
CA LYS A 279 -10.29 3.01 -9.40
C LYS A 279 -9.74 1.97 -8.44
N ILE A 280 -9.40 2.39 -7.23
CA ILE A 280 -8.91 1.55 -6.15
C ILE A 280 -9.97 1.52 -5.06
N GLU A 281 -10.40 0.35 -4.65
CA GLU A 281 -11.48 0.17 -3.67
C GLU A 281 -11.00 -0.71 -2.52
N TYR A 282 -11.25 -0.27 -1.31
CA TYR A 282 -10.99 -1.03 -0.09
C TYR A 282 -12.29 -1.23 0.67
N GLU A 283 -12.53 -2.48 1.06
CA GLU A 283 -13.72 -2.91 1.79
C GLU A 283 -13.29 -3.76 2.99
N LEU A 284 -13.73 -3.36 4.19
CA LEU A 284 -13.55 -4.10 5.43
C LEU A 284 -14.83 -4.86 5.75
N LEU A 285 -14.74 -6.18 5.76
CA LEU A 285 -15.84 -7.11 5.93
C LEU A 285 -15.75 -7.78 7.31
N SER A 286 -16.89 -8.25 7.80
CA SER A 286 -16.98 -9.01 9.05
C SER A 286 -16.06 -10.24 9.04
N GLY A 287 -15.62 -10.65 10.24
CA GLY A 287 -14.69 -11.75 10.42
C GLY A 287 -13.24 -11.42 10.05
N GLY A 288 -12.84 -10.15 10.15
CA GLY A 288 -11.46 -9.72 9.95
C GLY A 288 -10.99 -9.73 8.50
N LYS A 289 -11.92 -9.60 7.55
CA LYS A 289 -11.64 -9.73 6.12
C LYS A 289 -11.41 -8.36 5.50
N TRP A 290 -10.33 -8.22 4.76
CA TRP A 290 -10.05 -7.04 3.95
C TRP A 290 -10.04 -7.43 2.47
N LYS A 291 -10.83 -6.71 1.67
CA LYS A 291 -10.94 -6.88 0.23
C LYS A 291 -10.45 -5.63 -0.47
N THR A 292 -9.60 -5.84 -1.46
CA THR A 292 -9.09 -4.80 -2.35
C THR A 292 -9.55 -5.09 -3.78
N ARG A 293 -10.08 -4.09 -4.47
CA ARG A 293 -10.32 -4.14 -5.92
C ARG A 293 -9.51 -3.03 -6.59
N MET A 294 -8.83 -3.37 -7.67
CA MET A 294 -8.11 -2.42 -8.51
C MET A 294 -8.61 -2.57 -9.93
N THR A 295 -9.15 -1.50 -10.50
CA THR A 295 -9.58 -1.46 -11.90
C THR A 295 -8.88 -0.31 -12.61
N ALA A 296 -8.63 -0.50 -13.89
CA ALA A 296 -8.06 0.52 -14.76
C ALA A 296 -8.69 0.39 -16.15
N GLN A 297 -9.14 1.52 -16.70
CA GLN A 297 -9.73 1.61 -18.02
C GLN A 297 -8.89 2.55 -18.86
N ALA A 298 -8.36 2.04 -19.98
CA ALA A 298 -7.59 2.82 -20.93
C ALA A 298 -8.47 3.26 -22.11
N ASN A 299 -8.22 4.44 -22.67
CA ASN A 299 -8.84 4.89 -23.92
C ASN A 299 -8.08 4.45 -25.19
N GLY A 300 -7.04 3.63 -25.03
CA GLY A 300 -6.23 3.08 -26.10
C GLY A 300 -5.23 2.04 -25.59
N PRO A 301 -4.45 1.40 -26.48
CA PRO A 301 -3.47 0.38 -26.10
C PRO A 301 -2.39 0.94 -25.15
N THR A 302 -2.20 0.29 -24.00
CA THR A 302 -1.19 0.64 -22.99
C THR A 302 -0.99 -0.53 -22.03
N PRO A 303 0.23 -0.76 -21.50
CA PRO A 303 0.44 -1.81 -20.52
C PRO A 303 -0.12 -1.39 -19.15
N ILE A 304 -0.81 -2.33 -18.48
CA ILE A 304 -1.35 -2.15 -17.13
C ILE A 304 -0.97 -3.37 -16.30
N MET A 305 -0.31 -3.13 -15.17
CA MET A 305 -0.05 -4.15 -14.15
C MET A 305 -0.11 -3.46 -12.80
N LEU A 306 -1.15 -3.71 -12.01
CA LEU A 306 -1.34 -3.05 -10.71
C LEU A 306 -1.00 -4.01 -9.58
N SER A 307 -0.50 -3.46 -8.47
CA SER A 307 -0.30 -4.23 -7.25
C SER A 307 -0.43 -3.34 -6.02
N SER A 308 -0.74 -3.97 -4.88
CA SER A 308 -0.66 -3.34 -3.57
C SER A 308 0.72 -3.59 -2.98
N HIS A 309 1.39 -2.54 -2.51
CA HIS A 309 2.74 -2.63 -1.95
C HIS A 309 2.72 -2.63 -0.41
N VAL A 310 1.79 -3.39 0.18
CA VAL A 310 1.66 -3.54 1.63
C VAL A 310 2.78 -4.43 2.16
N TYR A 311 3.46 -3.94 3.20
CA TYR A 311 4.42 -4.71 3.96
C TYR A 311 3.77 -5.19 5.25
N TRP A 312 3.89 -6.48 5.53
CA TRP A 312 3.19 -7.14 6.62
C TRP A 312 4.15 -7.47 7.76
N ASN A 313 3.71 -7.24 8.99
CA ASN A 313 4.31 -7.80 10.19
C ASN A 313 3.20 -8.22 11.16
N LEU A 314 2.84 -9.51 11.14
CA LEU A 314 1.75 -10.05 11.98
C LEU A 314 2.05 -10.03 13.48
N ASP A 315 3.32 -9.91 13.89
CA ASP A 315 3.69 -9.74 15.31
C ASP A 315 3.45 -8.30 15.78
N ALA A 316 3.30 -7.35 14.84
CA ALA A 316 3.03 -5.95 15.09
C ALA A 316 3.98 -5.32 16.15
N TYR A 317 5.26 -5.71 16.09
CA TYR A 317 6.31 -5.25 17.01
C TYR A 317 6.04 -5.60 18.48
N ALA A 318 5.27 -6.67 18.74
CA ALA A 318 5.08 -7.19 20.09
C ALA A 318 6.39 -7.74 20.67
N SER A 319 7.27 -8.23 19.79
CA SER A 319 8.64 -8.64 20.07
C SER A 319 9.66 -7.85 19.25
N ASP A 320 10.94 -8.01 19.59
CA ASP A 320 12.07 -7.51 18.79
C ASP A 320 12.43 -8.49 17.65
N GLU A 321 11.61 -9.52 17.41
CA GLU A 321 11.85 -10.50 16.35
C GLU A 321 11.57 -9.90 14.97
N SER A 322 12.38 -10.34 14.01
CA SER A 322 12.21 -10.00 12.60
C SER A 322 11.02 -10.77 12.00
N ALA A 323 10.40 -10.20 10.96
CA ALA A 323 9.41 -10.89 10.14
C ALA A 323 9.93 -12.19 9.50
N SER A 324 11.24 -12.45 9.56
CA SER A 324 11.83 -13.73 9.22
C SER A 324 11.31 -14.89 10.08
N LYS A 325 10.73 -14.63 11.26
CA LYS A 325 10.12 -15.66 12.12
C LYS A 325 8.71 -16.07 11.68
N HIS A 326 8.11 -15.36 10.73
CA HIS A 326 6.80 -15.71 10.20
C HIS A 326 6.89 -16.95 9.33
N PHE A 327 5.81 -17.75 9.35
CA PHE A 327 5.64 -18.87 8.44
C PHE A 327 4.98 -18.39 7.16
N LEU A 328 5.51 -18.84 6.02
CA LEU A 328 4.98 -18.59 4.69
C LEU A 328 4.59 -19.92 4.03
N GLN A 329 3.44 -19.93 3.37
CA GLN A 329 3.01 -20.98 2.47
C GLN A 329 2.49 -20.33 1.19
N LEU A 330 2.95 -20.78 0.02
CA LEU A 330 2.56 -20.31 -1.29
C LEU A 330 2.15 -21.51 -2.14
N ASN A 331 0.93 -21.48 -2.68
CA ASN A 331 0.49 -22.48 -3.66
C ASN A 331 1.06 -22.15 -5.05
N ALA A 332 2.39 -22.11 -5.18
CA ALA A 332 3.09 -21.69 -6.39
C ALA A 332 4.26 -22.66 -6.70
N PRO A 333 4.09 -23.62 -7.60
CA PRO A 333 5.12 -24.62 -7.91
C PRO A 333 6.27 -24.05 -8.76
N GLN A 334 6.10 -22.84 -9.30
CA GLN A 334 7.06 -22.17 -10.16
C GLN A 334 7.32 -20.73 -9.73
N TYR A 335 8.48 -20.21 -10.12
CA TYR A 335 8.84 -18.79 -9.98
C TYR A 335 9.49 -18.29 -11.27
N ILE A 336 9.58 -16.96 -11.41
CA ILE A 336 10.25 -16.29 -12.52
C ILE A 336 11.65 -15.89 -12.04
N PRO A 337 12.72 -16.54 -12.53
CA PRO A 337 14.08 -16.13 -12.23
C PRO A 337 14.36 -14.73 -12.78
N THR A 338 15.32 -14.06 -12.15
CA THR A 338 15.73 -12.72 -12.53
C THR A 338 17.24 -12.64 -12.74
N ASP A 339 17.66 -11.68 -13.55
CA ASP A 339 19.06 -11.33 -13.71
C ASP A 339 19.58 -10.50 -12.50
N PRO A 340 20.88 -10.15 -12.43
CA PRO A 340 21.44 -9.42 -11.29
C PRO A 340 20.84 -8.03 -11.04
N ILE A 341 20.15 -7.43 -12.02
CA ILE A 341 19.41 -6.16 -11.89
C ILE A 341 17.89 -6.39 -11.80
N LEU A 342 17.51 -7.60 -11.40
CA LEU A 342 16.15 -8.02 -11.09
C LEU A 342 15.17 -8.00 -12.27
N ILE A 343 15.67 -8.09 -13.50
CA ILE A 343 14.82 -8.24 -14.69
C ILE A 343 14.48 -9.72 -14.90
N PRO A 344 13.19 -10.06 -15.10
CA PRO A 344 12.77 -11.41 -15.47
C PRO A 344 13.56 -11.98 -16.65
N THR A 345 14.03 -13.22 -16.52
CA THR A 345 14.72 -13.95 -17.60
C THR A 345 13.76 -14.37 -18.72
N GLY A 346 12.45 -14.38 -18.44
CA GLY A 346 11.41 -14.88 -19.34
C GLY A 346 11.13 -16.39 -19.22
N THR A 347 11.78 -17.07 -18.27
CA THR A 347 11.55 -18.50 -17.98
C THR A 347 10.71 -18.68 -16.71
N LEU A 348 10.04 -19.82 -16.62
CA LEU A 348 9.43 -20.30 -15.38
C LEU A 348 10.25 -21.49 -14.89
N GLU A 349 10.74 -21.41 -13.66
CA GLU A 349 11.53 -22.48 -13.03
C GLU A 349 10.79 -23.06 -11.84
N SER A 350 11.02 -24.34 -11.54
CA SER A 350 10.37 -24.99 -10.40
C SER A 350 10.96 -24.48 -9.10
N VAL A 351 10.10 -24.25 -8.10
CA VAL A 351 10.58 -23.94 -6.73
C VAL A 351 11.22 -25.14 -6.05
N LYS A 352 10.95 -26.37 -6.52
CA LYS A 352 11.38 -27.61 -5.87
C LYS A 352 12.89 -27.67 -5.72
N GLY A 353 13.36 -27.89 -4.49
CA GLY A 353 14.79 -27.98 -4.18
C GLY A 353 15.51 -26.63 -4.12
N THR A 354 14.78 -25.52 -4.21
CA THR A 354 15.29 -24.15 -4.06
C THR A 354 14.89 -23.58 -2.69
N PRO A 355 15.54 -22.51 -2.19
CA PRO A 355 15.08 -21.82 -0.99
C PRO A 355 13.73 -21.11 -1.15
N LEU A 356 13.17 -21.05 -2.36
CA LEU A 356 11.85 -20.48 -2.68
C LEU A 356 10.69 -21.49 -2.51
N ASP A 357 10.99 -22.75 -2.15
CA ASP A 357 9.99 -23.80 -1.98
C ASP A 357 9.12 -23.59 -0.71
N PHE A 358 8.07 -22.80 -0.85
CA PHE A 358 7.05 -22.57 0.20
C PHE A 358 5.74 -23.33 -0.09
N ILE A 359 5.76 -24.41 -0.87
CA ILE A 359 4.56 -25.24 -1.08
C ILE A 359 4.01 -25.75 0.26
N GLU A 360 4.93 -26.22 1.10
CA GLU A 360 4.65 -26.52 2.51
C GLU A 360 5.03 -25.33 3.40
N PRO A 361 4.31 -25.09 4.52
CA PRO A 361 4.61 -24.00 5.43
C PRO A 361 6.05 -24.07 5.96
N ALA A 362 6.79 -22.97 5.83
CA ALA A 362 8.14 -22.86 6.38
C ALA A 362 8.38 -21.47 6.97
N GLU A 363 9.21 -21.39 8.02
CA GLU A 363 9.70 -20.12 8.55
C GLU A 363 10.50 -19.39 7.47
N ILE A 364 10.17 -18.13 7.17
CA ILE A 364 10.81 -17.33 6.11
C ILE A 364 12.33 -17.26 6.31
N GLY A 365 12.79 -17.13 7.56
CA GLY A 365 14.20 -17.03 7.91
C GLY A 365 14.99 -18.33 7.79
N SER A 366 14.31 -19.49 7.76
CA SER A 366 14.96 -20.80 7.84
C SER A 366 15.93 -21.09 6.69
N ARG A 367 15.70 -20.48 5.52
CA ARG A 367 16.50 -20.67 4.30
C ARG A 367 17.13 -19.39 3.79
N LEU A 368 17.08 -18.30 4.55
CA LEU A 368 17.53 -16.98 4.11
C LEU A 368 19.01 -16.99 3.67
N ASN A 369 19.89 -17.72 4.37
CA ASN A 369 21.31 -17.82 3.99
C ASN A 369 21.56 -18.53 2.65
N GLN A 370 20.55 -19.21 2.09
CA GLN A 370 20.63 -19.90 0.80
C GLN A 370 20.15 -19.01 -0.35
N THR A 371 19.73 -17.77 -0.07
CA THR A 371 19.11 -16.85 -1.04
C THR A 371 20.08 -15.85 -1.66
N VAL A 372 21.39 -16.10 -1.56
CA VAL A 372 22.41 -15.21 -2.14
C VAL A 372 22.19 -15.08 -3.65
N GLY A 373 22.05 -13.85 -4.13
CA GLY A 373 21.79 -13.53 -5.53
C GLY A 373 20.32 -13.52 -5.93
N LEU A 374 19.39 -14.01 -5.09
CA LEU A 374 17.96 -14.05 -5.45
C LEU A 374 17.31 -12.67 -5.41
N CYS A 375 17.81 -11.72 -4.62
CA CYS A 375 17.29 -10.36 -4.59
C CYS A 375 18.19 -9.35 -5.34
N GLY A 376 18.95 -9.84 -6.32
CA GLY A 376 19.88 -9.06 -7.13
C GLY A 376 21.33 -9.30 -6.71
N GLN A 377 22.26 -8.64 -7.40
CA GLN A 377 23.69 -8.80 -7.17
C GLN A 377 24.07 -8.55 -5.70
N ASP A 378 24.84 -9.47 -5.12
CA ASP A 378 25.34 -9.39 -3.74
C ASP A 378 24.23 -9.22 -2.67
N CYS A 379 23.00 -9.61 -3.00
CA CYS A 379 21.84 -9.50 -2.12
C CYS A 379 21.50 -10.86 -1.49
N THR A 380 21.08 -10.86 -0.23
CA THR A 380 20.50 -12.02 0.47
C THR A 380 19.08 -11.69 0.89
N GLY A 381 18.11 -12.43 0.37
CA GLY A 381 16.69 -12.18 0.57
C GLY A 381 15.81 -12.69 -0.56
N TYR A 382 14.50 -12.56 -0.36
CA TYR A 382 13.46 -13.02 -1.28
C TYR A 382 12.89 -11.91 -2.18
N LEU A 383 13.43 -10.69 -2.08
CA LEU A 383 12.89 -9.52 -2.76
C LEU A 383 12.91 -9.69 -4.29
N GLY A 384 11.84 -9.24 -4.95
CA GLY A 384 11.77 -9.20 -6.42
C GLY A 384 11.37 -10.52 -7.08
N GLN A 385 11.13 -11.58 -6.30
CA GLN A 385 10.70 -12.86 -6.82
C GLN A 385 9.21 -12.85 -7.17
N CYS A 386 8.88 -13.27 -8.40
CA CYS A 386 7.52 -13.43 -8.87
C CYS A 386 7.17 -14.92 -8.91
N PHE A 387 6.10 -15.31 -8.23
CA PHE A 387 5.65 -16.70 -8.15
C PHE A 387 4.55 -16.96 -9.17
N GLY A 388 4.65 -18.07 -9.91
CA GLY A 388 3.67 -18.52 -10.88
C GLY A 388 2.76 -19.59 -10.29
N LEU A 389 1.47 -19.53 -10.64
CA LEU A 389 0.49 -20.58 -10.37
C LEU A 389 0.53 -21.66 -11.45
#